data_AF-X1LAC5-F1
#
_entry.id   AF-X1LAC5-F1
#
_cell.length_a   1.000
_cell.length_b   1.000
_cell.length_c   1.000
_cell.angle_alpha   90.00
_cell.angle_beta   90.00
_cell.angle_gamma   90.00
#
_symmetry.space_group_name_H-M   'P 1'
#
loop_
_entity.id
_entity.type
_entity.pdbx_description
1 polymer ?
#
loop_
_entity_poly.entity_id
_entity_poly.type
_entity_poly.pdbx_seq_one_letter_code
_entity_poly.pdbx_strand_id
1 'polypeptide(L)'
;MTDEGIADIVYIEPLTVEVLARVIERERPDGLLPTLGGQTGLNLAVELANAGILDKYSVQSLGTPIETIKKAEERSLFKKLLIDIGEPVPTSATVKSVEEAKGLAKSIGLPLIIRPSYTLGGTGG
;
A
#
# COMPACT_ATOMS: atom_id res chain seq x y z
N MET A 1 7.16 -11.64 17.38
CA MET A 1 7.76 -12.27 16.18
C MET A 1 9.17 -11.76 15.95
N THR A 2 9.94 -11.54 17.01
CA THR A 2 11.35 -11.10 16.96
C THR A 2 12.21 -11.86 17.96
N ASP A 3 11.68 -12.95 18.52
CA ASP A 3 12.36 -13.76 19.53
C ASP A 3 13.44 -14.62 18.87
N GLU A 4 14.46 -15.02 19.62
CA GLU A 4 15.50 -15.91 19.12
C GLU A 4 14.93 -17.26 18.67
N GLY A 5 15.42 -17.77 17.53
CA GLY A 5 15.06 -19.09 17.00
C GLY A 5 13.81 -19.15 16.12
N ILE A 6 13.15 -18.03 15.83
CA ILE A 6 11.98 -18.00 14.92
C ILE A 6 12.34 -17.82 13.43
N ALA A 7 13.54 -17.33 13.16
CA ALA A 7 14.08 -17.05 11.83
C ALA A 7 15.62 -17.12 11.91
N ASP A 8 16.28 -17.38 10.78
CA ASP A 8 17.74 -17.46 10.72
C ASP A 8 18.41 -16.13 11.09
N ILE A 9 17.82 -15.02 10.67
CA ILE A 9 18.31 -13.66 10.94
C ILE A 9 17.12 -12.76 11.28
N VAL A 10 17.26 -11.99 12.37
CA VAL A 10 16.26 -11.01 12.81
C VAL A 10 16.90 -9.62 12.83
N TYR A 11 16.30 -8.67 12.12
CA TYR A 11 16.71 -7.27 12.12
C TYR A 11 15.76 -6.46 13.02
N ILE A 12 16.30 -5.83 14.05
CA ILE A 12 15.59 -4.84 14.89
C ILE A 12 16.09 -3.46 14.49
N GLU A 13 15.58 -2.97 13.37
CA GLU A 13 16.01 -1.72 12.73
C GLU A 13 14.78 -0.88 12.35
N PRO A 14 14.93 0.44 12.12
CA PRO A 14 13.84 1.27 11.62
C PRO A 14 13.28 0.77 10.29
N LEU A 15 11.95 0.69 10.17
CA LEU A 15 11.28 0.26 8.95
C LEU A 15 11.23 1.40 7.92
N THR A 16 12.36 1.66 7.27
CA THR A 16 12.47 2.63 6.17
C THR A 16 13.04 1.97 4.92
N VAL A 17 12.79 2.60 3.76
CA VAL A 17 13.28 2.12 2.46
C VAL A 17 14.80 1.99 2.44
N GLU A 18 15.53 2.94 3.04
CA GLU A 18 16.99 2.95 3.07
C GLU A 18 17.55 1.79 3.91
N VAL A 19 16.93 1.53 5.06
CA VAL A 19 17.33 0.41 5.92
C VAL A 19 17.05 -0.92 5.21
N LEU A 20 15.84 -1.09 4.67
CA LEU A 20 15.45 -2.32 3.98
C LEU A 20 16.30 -2.56 2.72
N ALA A 21 16.66 -1.51 1.97
CA ALA A 21 17.56 -1.63 0.83
C ALA A 21 18.94 -2.18 1.24
N ARG A 22 19.49 -1.75 2.38
CA ARG A 22 20.75 -2.30 2.92
C ARG A 22 20.61 -3.74 3.38
N VAL A 23 19.48 -4.10 3.99
CA VAL A 23 19.20 -5.49 4.38
C VAL A 23 19.10 -6.38 3.14
N ILE A 24 18.34 -5.98 2.12
CA ILE A 24 18.23 -6.71 0.85
C ILE A 24 19.59 -6.82 0.14
N GLU A 25 20.37 -5.74 0.13
CA GLU A 25 21.71 -5.75 -0.46
C GLU A 25 22.67 -6.73 0.23
N ARG A 26 22.56 -6.85 1.55
CA ARG A 26 23.40 -7.74 2.36
C ARG A 26 22.94 -9.20 2.26
N GLU A 27 21.65 -9.44 2.47
CA GLU A 27 21.10 -10.79 2.61
C GLU A 27 20.70 -11.44 1.28
N ARG A 28 20.48 -10.64 0.23
CA ARG A 28 20.10 -11.10 -1.12
C ARG A 28 18.95 -12.13 -1.11
N PRO A 29 17.79 -11.80 -0.50
CA PRO A 29 16.67 -12.72 -0.45
C PRO A 29 16.07 -12.93 -1.84
N ASP A 30 15.62 -14.15 -2.11
CA ASP A 30 14.92 -14.47 -3.36
C ASP A 30 13.52 -13.82 -3.42
N GLY A 31 12.92 -13.57 -2.26
CA GLY A 31 11.57 -13.02 -2.19
C GLY A 31 11.24 -12.21 -0.94
N LEU A 32 10.18 -11.43 -1.05
CA LEU A 32 9.62 -10.54 -0.04
C LEU A 32 8.16 -10.94 0.21
N LEU A 33 7.76 -11.06 1.48
CA LEU A 33 6.37 -11.37 1.87
C LEU A 33 5.74 -10.14 2.59
N PRO A 34 5.12 -9.21 1.84
CA PRO A 34 4.71 -7.91 2.40
C PRO A 34 3.37 -7.93 3.15
N THR A 35 2.61 -9.02 3.05
CA THR A 35 1.22 -9.11 3.53
C THR A 35 1.08 -9.39 5.02
N LEU A 36 2.18 -9.69 5.73
CA LEU A 36 2.18 -9.99 7.17
C LEU A 36 2.46 -8.77 8.05
N GLY A 37 2.79 -7.62 7.46
CA GLY A 37 3.17 -6.39 8.17
C GLY A 37 2.08 -5.32 8.27
N GLY A 38 0.82 -5.66 7.98
CA GLY A 38 -0.27 -4.68 7.88
C GLY A 38 0.00 -3.60 6.82
N GLN A 39 -0.54 -2.39 7.02
CA GLN A 39 -0.33 -1.29 6.06
C GLN A 39 1.14 -0.90 5.93
N THR A 40 1.90 -0.95 7.02
CA THR A 40 3.33 -0.63 7.02
C THR A 40 4.09 -1.56 6.05
N GLY A 41 3.83 -2.87 6.12
CA GLY A 41 4.44 -3.83 5.20
C GLY A 41 4.06 -3.60 3.73
N LEU A 42 2.77 -3.32 3.47
CA LEU A 42 2.28 -3.04 2.12
C LEU A 42 2.88 -1.76 1.54
N ASN A 43 2.91 -0.68 2.31
CA ASN A 43 3.47 0.61 1.88
C ASN A 43 4.95 0.48 1.56
N LEU A 44 5.74 -0.12 2.45
CA LEU A 44 7.18 -0.29 2.25
C LEU A 44 7.50 -1.17 1.03
N ALA A 45 6.69 -2.20 0.77
CA ALA A 45 6.87 -3.03 -0.42
C ALA A 45 6.62 -2.24 -1.71
N VAL A 46 5.59 -1.39 -1.72
CA VAL A 46 5.31 -0.49 -2.85
C VAL A 46 6.42 0.55 -3.01
N GLU A 47 6.92 1.13 -1.91
CA GLU A 47 8.01 2.11 -1.93
C GLU A 47 9.33 1.49 -2.43
N LEU A 48 9.69 0.29 -1.97
CA LEU A 48 10.87 -0.46 -2.45
C LEU A 48 10.78 -0.77 -3.95
N ALA A 49 9.59 -1.16 -4.42
CA ALA A 49 9.36 -1.41 -5.84
C ALA A 49 9.48 -0.12 -6.66
N ASN A 50 8.88 0.99 -6.19
CA ASN A 50 8.96 2.29 -6.86
C ASN A 50 10.39 2.85 -6.88
N ALA A 51 11.20 2.54 -5.86
CA ALA A 51 12.62 2.87 -5.81
C ALA A 51 13.49 1.95 -6.69
N GLY A 52 12.91 0.95 -7.36
CA GLY A 52 13.62 -0.01 -8.22
C GLY A 52 14.51 -0.99 -7.47
N ILE A 53 14.40 -1.06 -6.15
CA ILE A 53 15.28 -1.89 -5.31
C ILE A 53 14.97 -3.38 -5.49
N LEU A 54 13.69 -3.74 -5.60
CA LEU A 54 13.28 -5.13 -5.82
C LEU A 54 13.82 -5.65 -7.16
N ASP A 55 13.71 -4.86 -8.22
CA ASP A 55 14.22 -5.21 -9.55
C ASP A 55 15.76 -5.28 -9.56
N LYS A 56 16.43 -4.29 -8.96
CA LYS A 56 17.91 -4.24 -8.86
C LYS A 56 18.48 -5.50 -8.23
N TYR A 57 17.80 -6.06 -7.24
CA TYR A 57 18.25 -7.23 -6.49
C TYR A 57 17.48 -8.51 -6.82
N SER A 58 16.63 -8.49 -7.85
CA SER A 58 15.82 -9.64 -8.30
C SER A 58 14.96 -10.27 -7.20
N VAL A 59 14.47 -9.45 -6.27
CA VAL A 59 13.62 -9.89 -5.15
C VAL A 59 12.17 -9.98 -5.63
N GLN A 60 11.58 -11.18 -5.56
CA GLN A 60 10.20 -11.38 -5.97
C GLN A 60 9.20 -11.09 -4.84
N SER A 61 8.11 -10.38 -5.15
CA SER A 61 7.00 -10.27 -4.19
C SER A 61 6.25 -11.60 -4.14
N LEU A 62 6.30 -12.28 -3.00
CA LEU A 62 5.62 -13.54 -2.76
C LEU A 62 4.18 -13.28 -2.27
N GLY A 63 3.25 -14.12 -2.72
CA GLY A 63 1.82 -13.97 -2.44
C GLY A 63 1.16 -12.96 -3.37
N THR A 64 0.84 -11.76 -2.86
CA THR A 64 0.15 -10.73 -3.65
C THR A 64 1.15 -9.90 -4.46
N PRO A 65 0.98 -9.77 -5.79
CA PRO A 65 1.86 -8.93 -6.61
C PRO A 65 1.79 -7.45 -6.21
N ILE A 66 2.92 -6.74 -6.29
CA ILE A 66 3.00 -5.29 -5.97
C ILE A 66 1.94 -4.47 -6.71
N GLU A 67 1.73 -4.75 -8.00
CA GLU A 67 0.73 -4.04 -8.80
C GLU A 67 -0.71 -4.30 -8.31
N THR A 68 -0.97 -5.48 -7.75
CA THR A 68 -2.28 -5.77 -7.13
C THR A 68 -2.45 -4.99 -5.84
N ILE A 69 -1.39 -4.87 -5.03
CA ILE A 69 -1.39 -4.04 -3.81
C ILE A 69 -1.69 -2.57 -4.18
N LYS A 70 -0.97 -2.01 -5.16
CA LYS A 70 -1.21 -0.63 -5.63
C LYS A 70 -2.65 -0.40 -6.10
N LYS A 71 -3.20 -1.34 -6.89
CA LYS A 71 -4.58 -1.25 -7.38
C LYS A 71 -5.61 -1.31 -6.25
N ALA A 72 -5.36 -2.08 -5.20
CA ALA A 72 -6.27 -2.21 -4.07
C ALA A 72 -6.21 -1.00 -3.11
N GLU A 73 -5.01 -0.46 -2.89
CA GLU A 73 -4.78 0.63 -1.93
C GLU A 73 -5.12 2.03 -2.50
N GLU A 74 -4.97 2.21 -3.81
CA GLU A 74 -5.35 3.45 -4.49
C GLU A 74 -6.84 3.42 -4.86
N ARG A 75 -7.63 4.32 -4.26
CA ARG A 75 -9.09 4.32 -4.36
C ARG A 75 -9.61 4.52 -5.78
N SER A 76 -8.94 5.32 -6.60
CA SER A 76 -9.38 5.53 -7.98
C SER A 76 -9.15 4.29 -8.85
N LEU A 77 -8.02 3.60 -8.67
CA LEU A 77 -7.72 2.32 -9.30
C LEU A 77 -8.67 1.22 -8.83
N PHE A 78 -8.97 1.17 -7.53
CA PHE A 78 -9.91 0.20 -6.99
C PHE A 78 -11.33 0.42 -7.54
N LYS A 79 -11.81 1.67 -7.56
CA LYS A 79 -13.10 2.00 -8.16
C LYS A 79 -13.13 1.63 -9.64
N LYS A 80 -12.07 1.94 -10.38
CA LYS A 80 -11.95 1.57 -11.79
C LYS A 80 -12.03 0.05 -11.96
N LEU A 81 -11.30 -0.71 -11.15
CA LEU A 81 -11.36 -2.17 -11.15
C LEU A 81 -12.79 -2.69 -10.97
N LEU A 82 -13.53 -2.16 -9.99
CA LEU A 82 -14.93 -2.56 -9.75
C LEU A 82 -15.83 -2.24 -10.94
N ILE A 83 -15.69 -1.06 -11.55
CA ILE A 83 -16.43 -0.68 -12.76
C ILE A 83 -16.09 -1.63 -13.91
N ASP A 84 -14.80 -1.94 -14.11
CA ASP A 84 -14.32 -2.79 -15.20
C ASP A 84 -14.87 -4.22 -15.09
N ILE A 85 -15.14 -4.72 -13.88
CA ILE A 85 -15.75 -6.04 -13.64
C ILE A 85 -17.28 -6.00 -13.51
N GLY A 86 -17.90 -4.82 -13.65
CA GLY A 86 -19.35 -4.66 -13.59
C GLY A 86 -19.96 -4.64 -12.18
N GLU A 87 -19.14 -4.45 -11.14
CA GLU A 87 -19.61 -4.34 -9.75
C GLU A 87 -20.13 -2.92 -9.45
N PRO A 88 -21.22 -2.78 -8.67
CA PRO A 88 -21.77 -1.50 -8.33
C PRO A 88 -20.83 -0.72 -7.40
N VAL A 89 -20.67 0.58 -7.69
CA VAL A 89 -19.88 1.51 -6.86
C VAL A 89 -20.75 2.69 -6.41
N PRO A 90 -20.63 3.16 -5.16
CA PRO A 90 -21.33 4.35 -4.73
C PRO A 90 -20.82 5.58 -5.48
N THR A 91 -21.71 6.56 -5.69
CA THR A 91 -21.35 7.87 -6.21
C THR A 91 -20.26 8.50 -5.34
N SER A 92 -19.10 8.73 -5.92
CA SER A 92 -17.87 9.06 -5.21
C SER A 92 -16.88 9.72 -6.18
N ALA A 93 -15.98 10.55 -5.65
CA ALA A 93 -14.86 11.08 -6.40
C ALA A 93 -13.61 11.18 -5.51
N THR A 94 -12.43 11.04 -6.11
CA THR A 94 -11.17 11.32 -5.43
C THR A 94 -10.90 12.82 -5.52
N VAL A 95 -10.58 13.42 -4.38
CA VAL A 95 -10.24 14.85 -4.26
C VAL A 95 -8.87 15.00 -3.62
N LYS A 96 -8.15 16.06 -3.98
CA LYS A 96 -6.79 16.34 -3.46
C LYS A 96 -6.72 17.65 -2.66
N SER A 97 -7.81 18.40 -2.59
CA SER A 97 -7.90 19.67 -1.86
C SER A 97 -9.23 19.79 -1.11
N VAL A 98 -9.24 20.65 -0.08
CA VAL A 98 -10.46 20.93 0.71
C VAL A 98 -11.51 21.63 -0.16
N GLU A 99 -11.07 22.46 -1.09
CA GLU A 99 -11.90 23.18 -2.05
C GLU A 99 -12.65 22.21 -2.97
N GLU A 100 -11.95 21.23 -3.53
CA GLU A 100 -12.56 20.15 -4.32
C GLU A 100 -13.57 19.34 -3.50
N ALA A 101 -13.21 18.99 -2.26
CA ALA A 101 -14.09 18.25 -1.35
C ALA A 101 -15.40 19.04 -1.07
N LYS A 102 -15.31 20.35 -0.83
CA LYS A 102 -16.47 21.23 -0.65
C LYS A 102 -17.30 21.35 -1.92
N GLY A 103 -16.66 21.41 -3.08
CA GLY A 103 -17.35 21.40 -4.38
C GLY A 103 -18.16 20.12 -4.58
N LEU A 104 -17.56 18.98 -4.26
CA LEU A 104 -18.20 17.67 -4.33
C LEU A 104 -19.37 17.54 -3.33
N ALA A 105 -19.22 18.09 -2.12
CA ALA A 105 -20.27 18.10 -1.12
C ALA A 105 -21.52 18.86 -1.58
N LYS A 106 -21.34 19.95 -2.35
CA LYS A 106 -22.45 20.71 -2.92
C LYS A 106 -23.17 19.95 -4.05
N SER A 107 -22.46 19.11 -4.81
CA SER A 107 -23.05 18.37 -5.93
C SER A 107 -23.69 17.05 -5.53
N ILE A 108 -23.09 16.30 -4.59
CA ILE A 108 -23.61 15.00 -4.13
C ILE A 108 -24.64 15.16 -2.99
N GLY A 109 -24.47 16.19 -2.14
CA GLY A 109 -25.28 16.37 -0.94
C GLY A 109 -24.70 15.67 0.29
N LEU A 110 -25.21 16.04 1.47
CA LEU A 110 -24.80 15.50 2.78
C LEU A 110 -25.84 14.49 3.31
N PRO A 111 -25.44 13.49 4.12
CA PRO A 111 -24.08 13.25 4.63
C PRO A 111 -23.12 12.60 3.61
N LEU A 112 -21.82 12.84 3.78
CA LEU A 112 -20.75 12.22 3.00
C LEU A 112 -19.81 11.39 3.88
N ILE A 113 -19.21 10.37 3.28
CA ILE A 113 -18.17 9.54 3.89
C ILE A 113 -16.83 9.90 3.25
N ILE A 114 -15.84 10.28 4.07
CA ILE A 114 -14.47 10.56 3.64
C ILE A 114 -13.61 9.33 3.96
N ARG A 115 -12.85 8.85 2.98
CA ARG A 115 -11.96 7.70 3.12
C ARG A 115 -10.63 7.96 2.43
N PRO A 116 -9.54 8.16 3.18
CA PRO A 116 -8.22 8.31 2.59
C PRO A 116 -7.77 7.05 1.82
N SER A 117 -6.85 7.25 0.88
CA SER A 117 -6.09 6.18 0.22
C SER A 117 -4.86 5.81 1.08
N TYR A 118 -4.37 4.57 0.97
CA TYR A 118 -3.19 4.07 1.69
C TYR A 118 -3.28 4.12 3.24
N THR A 119 -4.51 4.09 3.78
CA THR A 119 -4.75 3.99 5.22
C THR A 119 -5.72 2.84 5.54
N LEU A 120 -5.55 2.23 6.72
CA LEU A 120 -6.45 1.24 7.30
C LEU A 120 -7.10 1.81 8.57
N GLY A 121 -8.21 1.20 9.00
CA GLY A 121 -8.86 1.56 10.27
C GLY A 121 -9.56 2.92 10.30
N GLY A 122 -9.73 3.59 9.15
CA GLY A 122 -10.39 4.90 9.08
C GLY A 122 -9.51 6.08 9.49
N THR A 123 -8.20 5.89 9.64
CA THR A 123 -7.29 6.99 9.98
C THR A 123 -7.31 8.09 8.91
N GLY A 124 -7.65 9.31 9.33
CA GLY A 124 -7.71 10.52 8.49
C GLY A 124 -9.04 10.79 7.80
N GLY A 125 -10.08 9.99 8.08
CA GLY A 125 -11.47 10.21 7.62
C GLY A 125 -12.37 10.77 8.72
#